data_AF-A0A0F9N2P7-F1
#
_entry.id   AF-A0A0F9N2P7-F1
#
_cell.length_a   1.000
_cell.length_b   1.000
_cell.length_c   1.000
_cell.angle_alpha   90.00
_cell.angle_beta   90.00
_cell.angle_gamma   90.00
#
_symmetry.space_group_name_H-M   'P 1'
#
loop_
_entity.id
_entity.type
_entity.pdbx_description
1 polymer ?
#
loop_
_entity_poly.entity_id
_entity_poly.type
_entity_poly.pdbx_seq_one_letter_code
_entity_poly.pdbx_strand_id
1 'polypeptide(L)'
;MKRRIKITLGVGLALLVVMIAVAYVAYREFVGAEAFDEGFYAAGAIHNSEFSYDSYAAALRKHVDDKGMVSYAALKETTAELHRFVRALAAVDTEMYEAWDEQAKIAFWINAYNALTLKVIIDHYPIKAGLISGLAYPTSSIRQIPGVWDKSLFLVMGQRMTLDQIEHETLRARFNEPRIHVALVCAAMGCPPLRNEPFIGEKLDDQLDDQVKRFLTDPAKFRIDRDAGKVHLSSIFTWFGGDFVKTYKPAEGFASGGSDAAKAVLHLISNYLPAEDAEYLKTGNYKVEYLDYDWSLNEQN
;
A
#
# COMPACT_ATOMS: atom_id res chain seq x y z
N MET A 1 60.99 -11.45 4.35
CA MET A 1 60.03 -11.19 3.25
C MET A 1 58.81 -12.13 3.23
N LYS A 2 58.95 -13.46 3.36
CA LYS A 2 57.84 -14.44 3.25
C LYS A 2 56.69 -14.32 4.28
N ARG A 3 56.94 -13.77 5.49
CA ARG A 3 55.92 -13.65 6.56
C ARG A 3 54.91 -12.54 6.32
N ARG A 4 55.31 -11.39 5.74
CA ARG A 4 54.40 -10.27 5.42
C ARG A 4 53.41 -10.65 4.30
N ILE A 5 53.87 -11.34 3.26
CA ILE A 5 53.01 -11.76 2.13
C ILE A 5 51.89 -12.72 2.58
N LYS A 6 52.17 -13.67 3.48
CA LYS A 6 51.14 -14.58 4.02
C LYS A 6 50.07 -13.87 4.84
N ILE A 7 50.43 -12.82 5.60
CA ILE A 7 49.48 -12.04 6.39
C ILE A 7 48.59 -11.21 5.47
N THR A 8 49.16 -10.54 4.46
CA THR A 8 48.39 -9.75 3.48
C THR A 8 47.44 -10.63 2.66
N LEU A 9 47.87 -11.84 2.27
CA LEU A 9 47.02 -12.80 1.54
C LEU A 9 45.89 -13.35 2.43
N GLY A 10 46.16 -13.62 3.70
CA GLY A 10 45.16 -14.08 4.67
C GLY A 10 44.10 -13.01 4.99
N VAL A 11 44.52 -11.75 5.12
CA VAL A 11 43.60 -10.61 5.29
C VAL A 11 42.78 -10.36 4.02
N GLY A 12 43.38 -10.44 2.84
CA GLY A 12 42.67 -10.29 1.57
C GLY A 12 41.61 -11.37 1.34
N LEU A 13 41.92 -12.63 1.66
CA LEU A 13 40.97 -13.74 1.56
C LEU A 13 39.81 -13.60 2.56
N ALA A 14 40.10 -13.18 3.81
CA ALA A 14 39.07 -12.94 4.81
C ALA A 14 38.12 -11.80 4.39
N LEU A 15 38.65 -10.69 3.84
CA LEU A 15 37.84 -9.60 3.32
C LEU A 15 36.96 -10.03 2.13
N LEU A 16 37.48 -10.85 1.22
CA LEU A 16 36.71 -11.39 0.11
C LEU A 16 35.54 -12.28 0.58
N VAL A 17 35.78 -13.15 1.57
CA VAL A 17 34.72 -14.00 2.15
C VAL A 17 33.64 -13.15 2.81
N VAL A 18 34.01 -12.10 3.55
CA VAL A 18 33.06 -11.17 4.15
C VAL A 18 32.25 -10.44 3.08
N MET A 19 32.91 -9.95 2.02
CA MET A 19 32.22 -9.29 0.89
C MET A 19 31.24 -10.22 0.19
N ILE A 20 31.60 -11.48 -0.04
CA ILE A 20 30.69 -12.48 -0.64
C ILE A 20 29.52 -12.77 0.30
N ALA A 21 29.76 -12.90 1.60
CA ALA A 21 28.70 -13.11 2.58
C ALA A 21 27.73 -11.92 2.63
N VAL A 22 28.24 -10.69 2.63
CA VAL A 22 27.43 -9.46 2.59
C VAL A 22 26.65 -9.37 1.28
N ALA A 23 27.27 -9.66 0.14
CA ALA A 23 26.60 -9.67 -1.16
C ALA A 23 25.50 -10.75 -1.23
N TYR A 24 25.74 -11.92 -0.63
CA TYR A 24 24.74 -12.99 -0.55
C TYR A 24 23.57 -12.63 0.37
N VAL A 25 23.83 -12.02 1.53
CA VAL A 25 22.79 -11.49 2.43
C VAL A 25 21.97 -10.43 1.71
N ALA A 26 22.62 -9.46 1.06
CA ALA A 26 21.93 -8.44 0.27
C ALA A 26 21.11 -9.07 -0.85
N TYR A 27 21.65 -10.05 -1.58
CA TYR A 27 20.90 -10.78 -2.60
C TYR A 27 19.64 -11.44 -2.02
N ARG A 28 19.74 -12.12 -0.87
CA ARG A 28 18.56 -12.72 -0.23
C ARG A 28 17.54 -11.70 0.26
N GLU A 29 17.99 -10.57 0.81
CA GLU A 29 17.12 -9.51 1.34
C GLU A 29 16.43 -8.68 0.24
N PHE A 30 17.06 -8.55 -0.94
CA PHE A 30 16.51 -7.74 -2.04
C PHE A 30 15.95 -8.55 -3.22
N VAL A 31 16.36 -9.82 -3.38
CA VAL A 31 16.04 -10.65 -4.56
C VAL A 31 15.37 -11.97 -4.20
N GLY A 32 15.46 -12.41 -2.94
CA GLY A 32 14.86 -13.68 -2.50
C GLY A 32 13.34 -13.66 -2.57
N ALA A 33 12.76 -14.18 -3.65
CA ALA A 33 11.33 -14.44 -3.72
C ALA A 33 10.99 -15.72 -2.95
N GLU A 34 9.97 -15.69 -2.10
CA GLU A 34 9.41 -16.93 -1.54
C GLU A 34 8.79 -17.77 -2.65
N ALA A 35 8.83 -19.10 -2.47
CA ALA A 35 8.16 -20.00 -3.39
C ALA A 35 6.64 -19.76 -3.33
N PHE A 36 5.99 -19.81 -4.49
CA PHE A 36 4.54 -19.67 -4.57
C PHE A 36 3.84 -20.79 -3.78
N ASP A 37 2.93 -20.43 -2.87
CA ASP A 37 2.26 -21.36 -1.96
C ASP A 37 1.07 -22.07 -2.63
N GLU A 38 1.38 -23.06 -3.48
CA GLU A 38 0.37 -23.91 -4.14
C GLU A 38 -0.56 -24.59 -3.13
N GLY A 39 -0.01 -25.01 -1.98
CA GLY A 39 -0.75 -25.75 -0.95
C GLY A 39 -1.86 -24.90 -0.32
N PHE A 40 -1.57 -23.62 -0.07
CA PHE A 40 -2.56 -22.67 0.42
C PHE A 40 -3.78 -22.57 -0.50
N TYR A 41 -3.58 -22.49 -1.81
CA TYR A 41 -4.70 -22.34 -2.77
C TYR A 41 -5.40 -23.67 -3.04
N ALA A 42 -4.69 -24.80 -3.05
CA ALA A 42 -5.28 -26.13 -3.23
C ALA A 42 -6.23 -26.52 -2.08
N ALA A 43 -5.98 -26.05 -0.85
CA ALA A 43 -6.76 -26.39 0.34
C ALA A 43 -8.18 -25.79 0.39
N GLY A 44 -8.56 -24.92 -0.55
CA GLY A 44 -9.88 -24.26 -0.56
C GLY A 44 -10.54 -24.22 -1.93
N ALA A 45 -10.34 -25.25 -2.76
CA ALA A 45 -11.13 -25.47 -3.96
C ALA A 45 -12.60 -25.73 -3.58
N ILE A 46 -13.33 -24.65 -3.28
CA ILE A 46 -14.77 -24.68 -3.05
C ILE A 46 -15.46 -24.48 -4.41
N HIS A 47 -16.38 -25.37 -4.73
CA HIS A 47 -17.24 -25.29 -5.90
C HIS A 47 -18.14 -24.05 -5.84
N ASN A 48 -18.05 -23.23 -6.89
CA ASN A 48 -19.11 -22.42 -7.50
C ASN A 48 -20.19 -21.87 -6.54
N SER A 49 -19.79 -21.05 -5.57
CA SER A 49 -20.68 -20.11 -4.90
C SER A 49 -20.39 -18.70 -5.42
N GLU A 50 -21.43 -17.87 -5.52
CA GLU A 50 -21.32 -16.45 -5.84
C GLU A 50 -20.21 -15.78 -5.01
N PHE A 51 -19.38 -14.96 -5.67
CA PHE A 51 -18.29 -14.24 -4.99
C PHE A 51 -18.89 -13.27 -3.96
N SER A 52 -18.41 -13.32 -2.72
CA SER A 52 -18.88 -12.47 -1.62
C SER A 52 -17.70 -11.90 -0.82
N TYR A 53 -17.88 -10.68 -0.31
CA TYR A 53 -16.95 -10.03 0.60
C TYR A 53 -17.18 -10.38 2.08
N ASP A 54 -18.13 -11.26 2.42
CA ASP A 54 -18.54 -11.48 3.82
C ASP A 54 -17.41 -11.95 4.74
N SER A 55 -16.57 -12.88 4.27
CA SER A 55 -15.42 -13.32 5.06
C SER A 55 -14.36 -12.21 5.19
N TYR A 56 -14.22 -11.35 4.18
CA TYR A 56 -13.34 -10.20 4.30
C TYR A 56 -13.87 -9.19 5.30
N ALA A 57 -15.17 -8.88 5.24
CA ALA A 57 -15.83 -8.01 6.20
C ALA A 57 -15.72 -8.54 7.62
N ALA A 58 -15.86 -9.86 7.83
CA ALA A 58 -15.67 -10.49 9.13
C ALA A 58 -14.24 -10.34 9.64
N ALA A 59 -13.23 -10.55 8.78
CA ALA A 59 -11.83 -10.36 9.14
C ALA A 59 -11.53 -8.90 9.50
N LEU A 60 -11.99 -7.95 8.68
CA LEU A 60 -11.76 -6.52 8.89
C LEU A 60 -12.42 -6.03 10.18
N ARG A 61 -13.72 -6.30 10.40
CA ARG A 61 -14.43 -5.88 11.61
C ARG A 61 -13.82 -6.43 12.90
N LYS A 62 -13.23 -7.62 12.84
CA LYS A 62 -12.63 -8.26 14.01
C LYS A 62 -11.23 -7.71 14.33
N HIS A 63 -10.49 -7.27 13.32
CA HIS A 63 -9.05 -7.01 13.45
C HIS A 63 -8.61 -5.60 13.07
N VAL A 64 -9.50 -4.75 12.59
CA VAL A 64 -9.23 -3.36 12.20
C VAL A 64 -10.08 -2.44 13.05
N ASP A 65 -9.45 -1.51 13.76
CA ASP A 65 -10.15 -0.53 14.59
C ASP A 65 -10.68 0.65 13.76
N ASP A 66 -11.42 1.57 14.38
CA ASP A 66 -12.01 2.73 13.70
C ASP A 66 -10.95 3.73 13.17
N LYS A 67 -9.72 3.65 13.67
CA LYS A 67 -8.57 4.44 13.19
C LYS A 67 -7.86 3.78 12.00
N GLY A 68 -8.26 2.55 11.62
CA GLY A 68 -7.65 1.79 10.55
C GLY A 68 -6.36 1.07 10.96
N MET A 69 -6.16 0.86 12.26
CA MET A 69 -5.04 0.12 12.82
C MET A 69 -5.37 -1.37 12.92
N VAL A 70 -4.39 -2.23 12.65
CA VAL A 70 -4.62 -3.68 12.54
C VAL A 70 -4.02 -4.43 13.72
N SER A 71 -4.79 -5.34 14.33
CA SER A 71 -4.30 -6.27 15.35
C SER A 71 -3.57 -7.46 14.70
N TYR A 72 -2.39 -7.27 14.12
CA TYR A 72 -1.71 -8.31 13.32
C TYR A 72 -1.43 -9.61 14.09
N ALA A 73 -1.04 -9.50 15.36
CA ALA A 73 -0.86 -10.68 16.23
C ALA A 73 -2.15 -11.51 16.33
N ALA A 74 -3.30 -10.86 16.60
CA ALA A 74 -4.58 -11.55 16.70
C ALA A 74 -5.08 -12.06 15.34
N LEU A 75 -4.83 -11.32 14.25
CA LEU A 75 -5.19 -11.75 12.89
C LEU A 75 -4.42 -13.01 12.48
N LYS A 76 -3.14 -13.10 12.85
CA LYS A 76 -2.30 -14.29 12.63
C LYS A 76 -2.80 -15.52 13.38
N GLU A 77 -3.34 -15.34 14.58
CA GLU A 77 -3.91 -16.46 15.35
C GLU A 77 -5.28 -16.90 14.82
N THR A 78 -6.02 -16.03 14.11
CA THR A 78 -7.34 -16.36 13.55
C THR A 78 -7.49 -15.99 12.07
N THR A 79 -6.72 -16.67 11.22
CA THR A 79 -6.60 -16.37 9.78
C THR A 79 -7.77 -16.84 8.91
N ALA A 80 -8.69 -17.66 9.45
CA ALA A 80 -9.66 -18.42 8.66
C ALA A 80 -10.49 -17.55 7.69
N GLU A 81 -10.99 -16.41 8.15
CA GLU A 81 -11.85 -15.53 7.34
C GLU A 81 -11.06 -14.77 6.25
N LEU A 82 -9.85 -14.27 6.58
CA LEU A 82 -8.96 -13.66 5.59
C LEU A 82 -8.52 -14.69 4.54
N HIS A 83 -8.11 -15.88 4.97
CA HIS A 83 -7.69 -16.95 4.07
C HIS A 83 -8.83 -17.41 3.16
N ARG A 84 -10.07 -17.48 3.68
CA ARG A 84 -11.25 -17.78 2.84
C ARG A 84 -11.42 -16.72 1.76
N PHE A 85 -11.31 -15.44 2.10
CA PHE A 85 -11.42 -14.37 1.12
C PHE A 85 -10.30 -14.40 0.07
N VAL A 86 -9.05 -14.57 0.48
CA VAL A 86 -7.92 -14.64 -0.46
C VAL A 86 -8.08 -15.80 -1.45
N ARG A 87 -8.59 -16.95 -1.00
CA ARG A 87 -8.89 -18.06 -1.92
C ARG A 87 -10.09 -17.77 -2.82
N ALA A 88 -11.09 -17.03 -2.33
CA ALA A 88 -12.21 -16.57 -3.15
C ALA A 88 -11.72 -15.65 -4.29
N LEU A 89 -10.77 -14.73 -4.03
CA LEU A 89 -10.15 -13.91 -5.08
C LEU A 89 -9.52 -14.77 -6.19
N ALA A 90 -8.83 -15.85 -5.81
CA ALA A 90 -8.21 -16.78 -6.75
C ALA A 90 -9.23 -17.54 -7.61
N ALA A 91 -10.43 -17.76 -7.08
CA ALA A 91 -11.49 -18.57 -7.70
C ALA A 91 -12.54 -17.76 -8.47
N VAL A 92 -12.46 -16.41 -8.47
CA VAL A 92 -13.36 -15.58 -9.27
C VAL A 92 -13.22 -15.95 -10.75
N ASP A 93 -14.37 -16.26 -11.35
CA ASP A 93 -14.46 -16.55 -12.78
C ASP A 93 -14.32 -15.27 -13.60
N THR A 94 -13.57 -15.34 -14.70
CA THR A 94 -13.31 -14.17 -15.55
C THR A 94 -14.58 -13.69 -16.27
N GLU A 95 -15.49 -14.58 -16.66
CA GLU A 95 -16.76 -14.18 -17.29
C GLU A 95 -17.65 -13.43 -16.29
N MET A 96 -17.69 -13.92 -15.03
CA MET A 96 -18.36 -13.22 -13.93
C MET A 96 -17.77 -11.82 -13.71
N TYR A 97 -16.44 -11.72 -13.60
CA TYR A 97 -15.76 -10.43 -13.42
C TYR A 97 -16.03 -9.47 -14.58
N GLU A 98 -16.00 -9.96 -15.83
CA GLU A 98 -16.19 -9.07 -16.98
C GLU A 98 -17.62 -8.51 -17.09
N ALA A 99 -18.61 -9.21 -16.53
CA ALA A 99 -19.99 -8.74 -16.44
C ALA A 99 -20.20 -7.64 -15.39
N TRP A 100 -19.26 -7.41 -14.47
CA TRP A 100 -19.36 -6.34 -13.47
C TRP A 100 -19.21 -4.95 -14.09
N ASP A 101 -19.85 -3.96 -13.48
CA ASP A 101 -19.61 -2.56 -13.82
C ASP A 101 -18.21 -2.09 -13.36
N GLU A 102 -17.81 -0.90 -13.82
CA GLU A 102 -16.48 -0.35 -13.53
C GLU A 102 -16.24 -0.16 -12.02
N GLN A 103 -17.25 0.26 -11.26
CA GLN A 103 -17.10 0.50 -9.82
C GLN A 103 -16.89 -0.80 -9.07
N ALA A 104 -17.65 -1.85 -9.40
CA ALA A 104 -17.44 -3.19 -8.84
C ALA A 104 -16.05 -3.74 -9.19
N LYS A 105 -15.55 -3.50 -10.41
CA LYS A 105 -14.19 -3.88 -10.81
C LYS A 105 -13.12 -3.14 -9.99
N ILE A 106 -13.25 -1.83 -9.80
CA ILE A 106 -12.30 -1.04 -8.98
C ILE A 106 -12.34 -1.52 -7.52
N ALA A 107 -13.54 -1.69 -6.94
CA ALA A 107 -13.72 -2.18 -5.58
C ALA A 107 -13.06 -3.55 -5.37
N PHE A 108 -13.23 -4.47 -6.33
CA PHE A 108 -12.58 -5.77 -6.31
C PHE A 108 -11.06 -5.67 -6.23
N TRP A 109 -10.43 -4.85 -7.06
CA TRP A 109 -8.97 -4.73 -7.08
C TRP A 109 -8.40 -4.02 -5.85
N ILE A 110 -9.10 -3.01 -5.30
CA ILE A 110 -8.73 -2.39 -4.03
C ILE A 110 -8.76 -3.44 -2.90
N ASN A 111 -9.85 -4.19 -2.81
CA ASN A 111 -10.00 -5.24 -1.80
C ASN A 111 -8.97 -6.36 -1.98
N ALA A 112 -8.66 -6.75 -3.22
CA ALA A 112 -7.63 -7.73 -3.52
C ALA A 112 -6.27 -7.26 -3.02
N TYR A 113 -5.83 -6.05 -3.39
CA TYR A 113 -4.56 -5.48 -2.92
C TYR A 113 -4.48 -5.44 -1.38
N ASN A 114 -5.52 -4.91 -0.73
CA ASN A 114 -5.54 -4.72 0.72
C ASN A 114 -5.54 -6.08 1.45
N ALA A 115 -6.35 -7.05 1.01
CA ALA A 115 -6.36 -8.38 1.61
C ALA A 115 -5.06 -9.16 1.41
N LEU A 116 -4.44 -9.06 0.23
CA LEU A 116 -3.16 -9.69 -0.05
C LEU A 116 -2.02 -9.03 0.73
N THR A 117 -2.09 -7.72 0.96
CA THR A 117 -1.18 -7.02 1.86
C THR A 117 -1.34 -7.51 3.30
N LEU A 118 -2.57 -7.64 3.81
CA LEU A 118 -2.79 -8.24 5.13
C LEU A 118 -2.22 -9.66 5.21
N LYS A 119 -2.44 -10.49 4.18
CA LYS A 119 -1.91 -11.85 4.11
C LYS A 119 -0.39 -11.87 4.21
N VAL A 120 0.32 -11.10 3.37
CA VAL A 120 1.79 -11.14 3.36
C VAL A 120 2.37 -10.62 4.67
N ILE A 121 1.72 -9.65 5.33
CA ILE A 121 2.12 -9.21 6.66
C ILE A 121 2.00 -10.35 7.67
N ILE A 122 0.86 -11.05 7.76
CA ILE A 122 0.69 -12.11 8.78
C ILE A 122 1.54 -13.34 8.52
N ASP A 123 1.85 -13.65 7.26
CA ASP A 123 2.78 -14.72 6.89
C ASP A 123 4.19 -14.44 7.45
N HIS A 124 4.56 -13.17 7.54
CA HIS A 124 5.86 -12.69 8.02
C HIS A 124 5.84 -12.18 9.46
N TYR A 125 4.69 -12.15 10.13
CA TYR A 125 4.56 -11.55 11.47
C TYR A 125 5.07 -12.51 12.56
N PRO A 126 5.81 -12.07 13.60
CA PRO A 126 6.34 -10.72 13.77
C PRO A 126 7.46 -10.43 12.77
N ILE A 127 7.36 -9.28 12.10
CA ILE A 127 8.34 -8.85 11.12
C ILE A 127 9.65 -8.52 11.83
N LYS A 128 10.76 -9.04 11.30
CA LYS A 128 12.10 -8.79 11.83
C LYS A 128 12.88 -7.91 10.87
N ALA A 129 13.73 -7.04 11.42
CA ALA A 129 14.64 -6.23 10.62
C ALA A 129 15.64 -7.14 9.87
N GLY A 130 15.78 -6.90 8.56
CA GLY A 130 16.91 -7.38 7.78
C GLY A 130 18.20 -6.64 8.15
N LEU A 131 19.34 -7.22 7.83
CA LEU A 131 20.66 -6.67 8.10
C LEU A 131 20.92 -5.37 7.31
N ILE A 132 20.47 -5.30 6.06
CA ILE A 132 20.64 -4.11 5.22
C ILE A 132 19.40 -3.23 5.27
N SER A 133 18.20 -3.81 5.11
CA SER A 133 16.94 -3.05 5.14
C SER A 133 16.67 -2.39 6.51
N GLY A 134 17.17 -2.96 7.61
CA GLY A 134 17.12 -2.38 8.95
C GLY A 134 17.93 -1.09 9.12
N LEU A 135 18.81 -0.75 8.17
CA LEU A 135 19.53 0.54 8.17
C LEU A 135 18.67 1.69 7.64
N ALA A 136 17.62 1.38 6.86
CA ALA A 136 16.79 2.37 6.17
C ALA A 136 15.33 2.39 6.66
N TYR A 137 14.84 1.29 7.23
CA TYR A 137 13.45 1.12 7.63
C TYR A 137 13.32 0.61 9.06
N PRO A 138 12.20 0.94 9.75
CA PRO A 138 11.91 0.41 11.09
C PRO A 138 11.85 -1.13 11.11
N THR A 139 12.06 -1.73 12.29
CA THR A 139 12.01 -3.19 12.47
C THR A 139 10.66 -3.79 12.09
N SER A 140 9.56 -3.26 12.66
CA SER A 140 8.20 -3.66 12.28
C SER A 140 7.79 -2.81 11.06
N SER A 141 8.16 -3.25 9.86
CA SER A 141 7.82 -2.55 8.61
C SER A 141 7.65 -3.53 7.46
N ILE A 142 6.65 -3.29 6.61
CA ILE A 142 6.47 -4.03 5.35
C ILE A 142 7.74 -3.98 4.47
N ARG A 143 8.56 -2.93 4.58
CA ARG A 143 9.83 -2.77 3.85
C ARG A 143 10.91 -3.78 4.24
N GLN A 144 10.72 -4.51 5.34
CA GLN A 144 11.60 -5.61 5.73
C GLN A 144 11.25 -6.93 5.04
N ILE A 145 10.13 -7.01 4.33
CA ILE A 145 9.71 -8.21 3.59
C ILE A 145 10.31 -8.16 2.17
N PRO A 146 11.26 -9.04 1.82
CA PRO A 146 11.90 -9.05 0.51
C PRO A 146 10.90 -9.20 -0.63
N GLY A 147 10.96 -8.29 -1.61
CA GLY A 147 10.12 -8.38 -2.83
C GLY A 147 8.62 -8.44 -2.56
N VAL A 148 8.16 -7.85 -1.45
CA VAL A 148 6.75 -7.87 -1.03
C VAL A 148 5.79 -7.35 -2.11
N TRP A 149 6.23 -6.38 -2.91
CA TRP A 149 5.42 -5.81 -3.97
C TRP A 149 5.60 -6.45 -5.35
N ASP A 150 6.81 -6.85 -5.73
CA ASP A 150 7.19 -7.18 -7.12
C ASP A 150 7.71 -8.61 -7.31
N LYS A 151 7.73 -9.42 -6.24
CA LYS A 151 8.19 -10.83 -6.26
C LYS A 151 7.23 -11.77 -5.56
N SER A 152 6.53 -11.30 -4.53
CA SER A 152 5.50 -12.08 -3.84
C SER A 152 4.32 -12.32 -4.78
N LEU A 153 4.04 -13.59 -5.07
CA LEU A 153 3.01 -14.01 -6.02
C LEU A 153 1.75 -14.49 -5.29
N PHE A 154 0.60 -14.00 -5.75
CA PHE A 154 -0.73 -14.40 -5.30
C PHE A 154 -1.58 -14.86 -6.47
N LEU A 155 -2.65 -15.62 -6.23
CA LEU A 155 -3.64 -15.92 -7.26
C LEU A 155 -4.82 -14.98 -7.16
N VAL A 156 -5.14 -14.33 -8.27
CA VAL A 156 -6.37 -13.56 -8.47
C VAL A 156 -6.95 -13.97 -9.81
N MET A 157 -8.21 -14.44 -9.84
CA MET A 157 -8.86 -14.98 -11.04
C MET A 157 -8.01 -16.02 -11.79
N GLY A 158 -7.41 -16.96 -11.03
CA GLY A 158 -6.52 -18.00 -11.57
C GLY A 158 -5.17 -17.50 -12.11
N GLN A 159 -4.88 -16.19 -12.09
CA GLN A 159 -3.62 -15.63 -12.56
C GLN A 159 -2.66 -15.33 -11.41
N ARG A 160 -1.39 -15.66 -11.59
CA ARG A 160 -0.34 -15.26 -10.65
C ARG A 160 -0.01 -13.79 -10.85
N MET A 161 -0.17 -13.01 -9.79
CA MET A 161 0.04 -11.56 -9.80
C MET A 161 0.80 -11.12 -8.55
N THR A 162 1.58 -10.06 -8.67
CA THR A 162 2.17 -9.35 -7.52
C THR A 162 1.30 -8.15 -7.11
N LEU A 163 1.55 -7.57 -5.93
CA LEU A 163 0.86 -6.34 -5.51
C LEU A 163 1.12 -5.18 -6.49
N ASP A 164 2.35 -5.06 -7.00
CA ASP A 164 2.71 -4.08 -8.04
C ASP A 164 1.88 -4.27 -9.32
N GLN A 165 1.64 -5.50 -9.77
CA GLN A 165 0.82 -5.74 -10.96
C GLN A 165 -0.66 -5.39 -10.72
N ILE A 166 -1.16 -5.64 -9.51
CA ILE A 166 -2.53 -5.23 -9.12
C ILE A 166 -2.63 -3.70 -9.13
N GLU A 167 -1.66 -2.99 -8.56
CA GLU A 167 -1.71 -1.53 -8.47
C GLU A 167 -1.40 -0.86 -9.82
N HIS A 168 -0.25 -1.15 -10.41
CA HIS A 168 0.28 -0.42 -11.56
C HIS A 168 -0.24 -0.94 -12.90
N GLU A 169 -0.25 -2.26 -13.10
CA GLU A 169 -0.64 -2.86 -14.39
C GLU A 169 -2.16 -3.05 -14.51
N THR A 170 -2.88 -3.00 -13.39
CA THR A 170 -4.33 -3.20 -13.36
C THR A 170 -5.07 -1.93 -12.94
N LEU A 171 -4.98 -1.51 -11.68
CA LEU A 171 -5.77 -0.39 -11.17
C LEU A 171 -5.44 0.93 -11.91
N ARG A 172 -4.17 1.33 -11.91
CA ARG A 172 -3.72 2.59 -12.51
C ARG A 172 -3.78 2.60 -14.04
N ALA A 173 -3.56 1.44 -14.67
CA ALA A 173 -3.55 1.34 -16.13
C ALA A 173 -4.96 1.27 -16.74
N ARG A 174 -5.92 0.64 -16.04
CA ARG A 174 -7.25 0.36 -16.60
C ARG A 174 -8.33 1.35 -16.16
N PHE A 175 -8.17 2.00 -15.01
CA PHE A 175 -9.19 2.89 -14.44
C PHE A 175 -8.67 4.30 -14.24
N ASN A 176 -9.53 5.29 -14.47
CA ASN A 176 -9.24 6.70 -14.23
C ASN A 176 -9.77 7.16 -12.86
N GLU A 177 -9.39 6.45 -11.80
CA GLU A 177 -9.84 6.71 -10.44
C GLU A 177 -8.65 6.99 -9.53
N PRO A 178 -8.17 8.23 -9.41
CA PRO A 178 -6.97 8.53 -8.63
C PRO A 178 -7.21 8.49 -7.12
N ARG A 179 -8.46 8.43 -6.63
CA ARG A 179 -8.75 8.24 -5.20
C ARG A 179 -8.31 6.85 -4.69
N ILE A 180 -7.97 5.91 -5.58
CA ILE A 180 -7.36 4.63 -5.16
C ILE A 180 -6.09 4.81 -4.33
N HIS A 181 -5.32 5.89 -4.55
CA HIS A 181 -4.09 6.18 -3.80
C HIS A 181 -4.33 6.52 -2.33
N VAL A 182 -5.58 6.79 -1.95
CA VAL A 182 -6.01 6.92 -0.55
C VAL A 182 -6.85 5.73 -0.06
N ALA A 183 -6.94 4.67 -0.85
CA ALA A 183 -7.69 3.44 -0.55
C ALA A 183 -6.81 2.19 -0.50
N LEU A 184 -5.67 2.18 -1.21
CA LEU A 184 -4.67 1.12 -1.13
C LEU A 184 -3.80 1.28 0.11
N VAL A 185 -3.74 0.23 0.93
CA VAL A 185 -3.07 0.26 2.24
C VAL A 185 -1.88 -0.68 2.24
N CYS A 186 -0.70 -0.09 2.20
CA CYS A 186 0.61 -0.74 2.29
C CYS A 186 1.05 -1.12 3.72
N ALA A 187 0.10 -1.30 4.66
CA ALA A 187 0.34 -1.67 6.06
C ALA A 187 1.29 -0.76 6.87
N ALA A 188 1.61 0.45 6.41
CA ALA A 188 2.45 1.39 7.14
C ALA A 188 1.63 2.53 7.76
N MET A 189 2.12 3.12 8.84
CA MET A 189 1.57 4.32 9.49
C MET A 189 1.42 5.47 8.51
N GLY A 190 2.33 5.58 7.53
CA GLY A 190 2.33 6.52 6.41
C GLY A 190 1.21 6.31 5.39
N CYS A 191 0.64 5.10 5.30
CA CYS A 191 -0.42 4.76 4.35
C CYS A 191 -1.76 5.41 4.75
N PRO A 192 -2.78 5.34 3.88
CA PRO A 192 -4.15 5.68 4.27
C PRO A 192 -4.69 4.71 5.33
N PRO A 193 -5.65 5.15 6.17
CA PRO A 193 -6.27 4.27 7.15
C PRO A 193 -7.02 3.13 6.46
N LEU A 194 -6.82 1.89 6.92
CA LEU A 194 -7.60 0.75 6.44
C LEU A 194 -9.05 0.87 6.88
N ARG A 195 -9.99 0.57 5.98
CA ARG A 195 -11.41 0.46 6.33
C ARG A 195 -11.64 -0.84 7.10
N ASN A 196 -12.50 -0.79 8.11
CA ASN A 196 -12.99 -1.98 8.82
C ASN A 196 -14.14 -2.69 8.05
N GLU A 197 -14.36 -2.29 6.80
CA GLU A 197 -15.28 -2.91 5.85
C GLU A 197 -14.68 -2.95 4.43
N PRO A 198 -15.11 -3.90 3.57
CA PRO A 198 -14.71 -3.96 2.17
C PRO A 198 -15.27 -2.79 1.37
N PHE A 199 -14.58 -2.44 0.27
CA PHE A 199 -15.17 -1.61 -0.77
C PHE A 199 -16.22 -2.41 -1.55
N ILE A 200 -17.35 -1.80 -1.92
CA ILE A 200 -18.42 -2.46 -2.68
C ILE A 200 -18.80 -1.55 -3.85
N GLY A 201 -18.98 -2.11 -5.04
CA GLY A 201 -19.24 -1.33 -6.27
C GLY A 201 -20.34 -0.29 -6.13
N GLU A 202 -21.51 -0.68 -5.60
CA GLU A 202 -22.65 0.23 -5.40
C GLU A 202 -22.39 1.40 -4.44
N LYS A 203 -21.35 1.31 -3.61
CA LYS A 203 -20.99 2.32 -2.60
C LYS A 203 -19.60 2.91 -2.83
N LEU A 204 -18.94 2.56 -3.93
CA LEU A 204 -17.52 2.81 -4.11
C LEU A 204 -17.23 4.31 -4.02
N ASP A 205 -18.00 5.14 -4.72
CA ASP A 205 -17.82 6.60 -4.71
C ASP A 205 -17.92 7.18 -3.29
N ASP A 206 -18.97 6.83 -2.54
CA ASP A 206 -19.15 7.29 -1.17
C ASP A 206 -18.03 6.80 -0.25
N GLN A 207 -17.56 5.56 -0.44
CA GLN A 207 -16.47 4.98 0.35
C GLN A 207 -15.12 5.62 0.02
N LEU A 208 -14.86 5.96 -1.24
CA LEU A 208 -13.65 6.68 -1.66
C LEU A 208 -13.67 8.12 -1.16
N ASP A 209 -14.80 8.81 -1.21
CA ASP A 209 -14.96 10.16 -0.66
C ASP A 209 -14.75 10.18 0.85
N ASP A 210 -15.30 9.20 1.56
CA ASP A 210 -15.06 9.02 2.99
C ASP A 210 -13.58 8.73 3.28
N GLN A 211 -12.92 7.90 2.47
CA GLN A 211 -11.48 7.66 2.61
C GLN A 211 -10.64 8.93 2.44
N VAL A 212 -10.95 9.76 1.43
CA VAL A 212 -10.27 11.05 1.25
C VAL A 212 -10.45 11.92 2.49
N LYS A 213 -11.68 12.04 3.02
CA LYS A 213 -11.95 12.82 4.23
C LYS A 213 -11.15 12.30 5.42
N ARG A 214 -11.22 10.99 5.70
CA ARG A 214 -10.46 10.35 6.80
C ARG A 214 -8.97 10.60 6.67
N PHE A 215 -8.42 10.44 5.46
CA PHE A 215 -7.01 10.72 5.17
C PHE A 215 -6.62 12.17 5.46
N LEU A 216 -7.44 13.13 5.04
CA LEU A 216 -7.15 14.57 5.21
C LEU A 216 -7.32 15.07 6.65
N THR A 217 -8.07 14.36 7.50
CA THR A 217 -8.20 14.72 8.92
C THR A 217 -6.95 14.41 9.76
N ASP A 218 -6.04 13.58 9.25
CA ASP A 218 -4.80 13.25 9.94
C ASP A 218 -3.71 14.29 9.62
N PRO A 219 -3.21 15.06 10.62
CA PRO A 219 -2.17 16.06 10.40
C PRO A 219 -0.82 15.49 9.93
N ALA A 220 -0.61 14.18 10.04
CA ALA A 220 0.53 13.48 9.46
C ALA A 220 0.36 13.20 7.95
N LYS A 221 -0.82 13.46 7.39
CA LYS A 221 -1.13 13.29 5.95
C LYS A 221 -1.40 14.61 5.25
N PHE A 222 -2.05 15.54 5.94
CA PHE A 222 -2.42 16.82 5.39
C PHE A 222 -2.55 17.87 6.50
N ARG A 223 -1.96 19.04 6.30
CA ARG A 223 -2.24 20.20 7.15
C ARG A 223 -1.92 21.51 6.44
N ILE A 224 -2.70 22.53 6.74
CA ILE A 224 -2.46 23.91 6.31
C ILE A 224 -1.81 24.67 7.47
N ASP A 225 -0.67 25.29 7.22
CA ASP A 225 0.09 26.10 8.17
C ASP A 225 0.12 27.54 7.66
N ARG A 226 -0.91 28.31 8.02
CA ARG A 226 -1.10 29.68 7.54
C ARG A 226 -0.04 30.63 8.07
N ASP A 227 0.42 30.41 9.31
CA ASP A 227 1.44 31.23 9.96
C ASP A 227 2.80 31.09 9.26
N ALA A 228 3.15 29.88 8.82
CA ALA A 228 4.36 29.63 8.05
C ALA A 228 4.19 29.85 6.53
N GLY A 229 2.96 30.08 6.04
CA GLY A 229 2.64 30.15 4.62
C GLY A 229 2.92 28.83 3.90
N LYS A 230 2.53 27.70 4.49
CA LYS A 230 2.82 26.36 3.97
C LYS A 230 1.58 25.47 3.90
N VAL A 231 1.55 24.59 2.91
CA VAL A 231 0.59 23.49 2.81
C VAL A 231 1.37 22.20 2.76
N HIS A 232 1.12 21.34 3.74
CA HIS A 232 1.79 20.07 3.88
C HIS A 232 0.94 18.94 3.30
N LEU A 233 1.53 18.19 2.37
CA LEU A 233 0.89 17.07 1.67
C LEU A 233 1.61 15.76 1.99
N SER A 234 0.89 14.65 2.06
CA SER A 234 1.50 13.32 2.18
C SER A 234 2.45 13.02 1.02
N SER A 235 3.55 12.31 1.29
CA SER A 235 4.47 11.82 0.28
C SER A 235 3.83 10.91 -0.79
N ILE A 236 2.64 10.34 -0.53
CA ILE A 236 1.85 9.62 -1.54
C ILE A 236 1.61 10.50 -2.78
N PHE A 237 1.36 11.79 -2.58
CA PHE A 237 1.15 12.74 -3.66
C PHE A 237 2.43 13.11 -4.42
N THR A 238 3.61 12.88 -3.83
CA THR A 238 4.89 12.98 -4.57
C THR A 238 5.03 11.83 -5.55
N TRP A 239 4.71 10.60 -5.12
CA TRP A 239 4.88 9.39 -5.94
C TRP A 239 3.80 9.26 -7.01
N PHE A 240 2.56 9.65 -6.69
CA PHE A 240 1.39 9.38 -7.52
C PHE A 240 0.64 10.62 -7.97
N GLY A 241 1.13 11.83 -7.68
CA GLY A 241 0.45 13.09 -8.03
C GLY A 241 0.12 13.24 -9.52
N GLY A 242 0.87 12.58 -10.40
CA GLY A 242 0.60 12.56 -11.84
C GLY A 242 -0.75 11.93 -12.20
N ASP A 243 -1.20 10.93 -11.44
CA ASP A 243 -2.45 10.19 -11.72
C ASP A 243 -3.69 11.07 -11.49
N PHE A 244 -3.56 12.12 -10.66
CA PHE A 244 -4.64 13.07 -10.38
C PHE A 244 -4.86 14.07 -11.52
N VAL A 245 -3.85 14.30 -12.38
CA VAL A 245 -3.87 15.37 -13.38
C VAL A 245 -5.02 15.21 -14.37
N LYS A 246 -5.29 13.99 -14.83
CA LYS A 246 -6.31 13.73 -15.84
C LYS A 246 -7.73 14.10 -15.36
N THR A 247 -8.01 13.89 -14.08
CA THR A 247 -9.35 14.11 -13.49
C THR A 247 -9.47 15.47 -12.81
N TYR A 248 -8.41 15.91 -12.12
CA TYR A 248 -8.48 17.03 -11.17
C TYR A 248 -7.64 18.24 -11.56
N LYS A 249 -6.94 18.26 -12.70
CA LYS A 249 -6.21 19.48 -13.10
C LYS A 249 -7.18 20.67 -13.23
N PRO A 250 -7.03 21.72 -12.42
CA PRO A 250 -7.92 22.88 -12.49
C PRO A 250 -7.62 23.72 -13.73
N ALA A 251 -8.64 24.37 -14.28
CA ALA A 251 -8.47 25.35 -15.36
C ALA A 251 -7.81 26.64 -14.86
N GLU A 252 -8.10 27.03 -13.62
CA GLU A 252 -7.62 28.24 -12.96
C GLU A 252 -7.47 28.05 -11.45
N GLY A 253 -6.71 28.93 -10.79
CA GLY A 253 -6.43 28.84 -9.36
C GLY A 253 -5.27 27.90 -9.02
N PHE A 254 -5.04 27.71 -7.72
CA PHE A 254 -3.98 26.86 -7.14
C PHE A 254 -2.58 27.25 -7.62
N ALA A 255 -2.33 28.53 -7.90
CA ALA A 255 -1.07 29.01 -8.46
C ALA A 255 0.15 28.61 -7.58
N SER A 256 -0.04 28.63 -6.26
CA SER A 256 0.94 28.19 -5.25
C SER A 256 1.25 26.69 -5.26
N GLY A 257 0.47 25.87 -5.96
CA GLY A 257 0.73 24.43 -6.11
C GLY A 257 1.98 24.12 -6.94
N GLY A 258 2.47 25.06 -7.76
CA GLY A 258 3.65 24.84 -8.60
C GLY A 258 3.36 23.92 -9.79
N SER A 259 3.53 22.61 -9.63
CA SER A 259 3.36 21.62 -10.72
C SER A 259 1.89 21.30 -11.01
N ASP A 260 1.59 20.79 -12.21
CA ASP A 260 0.23 20.34 -12.57
C ASP A 260 -0.26 19.23 -11.65
N ALA A 261 0.62 18.30 -11.26
CA ALA A 261 0.32 17.23 -10.31
C ALA A 261 -0.11 17.78 -8.94
N ALA A 262 0.69 18.69 -8.37
CA ALA A 262 0.38 19.30 -7.08
C ALA A 262 -0.91 20.15 -7.15
N LYS A 263 -1.14 20.88 -8.25
CA LYS A 263 -2.39 21.62 -8.48
C LYS A 263 -3.61 20.70 -8.53
N ALA A 264 -3.50 19.58 -9.23
CA ALA A 264 -4.57 18.60 -9.32
C ALA A 264 -4.90 17.99 -7.95
N VAL A 265 -3.86 17.64 -7.16
CA VAL A 265 -4.03 17.15 -5.79
C VAL A 265 -4.69 18.21 -4.90
N LEU A 266 -4.23 19.46 -4.95
CA LEU A 266 -4.83 20.55 -4.16
C LEU A 266 -6.28 20.82 -4.56
N HIS A 267 -6.60 20.73 -5.85
CA HIS A 267 -7.97 20.87 -6.33
C HIS A 267 -8.88 19.73 -5.84
N LEU A 268 -8.43 18.47 -5.92
CA LEU A 268 -9.14 17.35 -5.29
C LEU A 268 -9.38 17.64 -3.80
N ILE A 269 -8.32 17.94 -3.05
CA ILE A 269 -8.38 18.16 -1.60
C ILE A 269 -9.38 19.28 -1.26
N SER A 270 -9.38 20.37 -2.03
CA SER A 270 -10.28 21.51 -1.79
C SER A 270 -11.77 21.15 -1.80
N ASN A 271 -12.16 20.06 -2.49
CA ASN A 271 -13.54 19.58 -2.52
C ASN A 271 -14.01 18.97 -1.19
N TYR A 272 -13.08 18.67 -0.28
CA TYR A 272 -13.35 18.01 1.01
C TYR A 272 -13.07 18.90 2.23
N LEU A 273 -12.60 20.13 2.01
CA LEU A 273 -12.26 21.06 3.08
C LEU A 273 -13.38 22.07 3.36
N PRO A 274 -13.39 22.69 4.56
CA PRO A 274 -14.20 23.87 4.81
C PRO A 274 -13.93 24.96 3.77
N ALA A 275 -14.95 25.78 3.46
CA ALA A 275 -14.88 26.79 2.40
C ALA A 275 -13.69 27.74 2.54
N GLU A 276 -13.32 28.13 3.77
CA GLU A 276 -12.18 29.01 4.02
C GLU A 276 -10.84 28.36 3.67
N ASP A 277 -10.68 27.07 3.93
CA ASP A 277 -9.46 26.33 3.61
C ASP A 277 -9.40 26.02 2.12
N ALA A 278 -10.52 25.63 1.52
CA ALA A 278 -10.62 25.42 0.07
C ALA A 278 -10.26 26.70 -0.70
N GLU A 279 -10.77 27.85 -0.27
CA GLU A 279 -10.44 29.15 -0.88
C GLU A 279 -8.96 29.52 -0.67
N TYR A 280 -8.42 29.30 0.53
CA TYR A 280 -7.00 29.50 0.78
C TYR A 280 -6.12 28.64 -0.12
N LEU A 281 -6.46 27.36 -0.34
CA LEU A 281 -5.74 26.52 -1.30
C LEU A 281 -5.84 27.06 -2.73
N LYS A 282 -7.00 27.60 -3.12
CA LYS A 282 -7.24 28.08 -4.48
C LYS A 282 -6.52 29.40 -4.79
N THR A 283 -6.53 30.38 -3.87
CA THR A 283 -6.10 31.76 -4.15
C THR A 283 -5.00 32.27 -3.23
N GLY A 284 -4.72 31.57 -2.13
CA GLY A 284 -3.69 31.95 -1.17
C GLY A 284 -2.28 31.85 -1.73
N ASN A 285 -1.35 32.51 -1.02
CA ASN A 285 0.08 32.40 -1.28
C ASN A 285 0.72 31.50 -0.22
N TYR A 286 1.18 30.34 -0.64
CA TYR A 286 1.85 29.36 0.20
C TYR A 286 2.88 28.56 -0.60
N LYS A 287 3.72 27.82 0.11
CA LYS A 287 4.60 26.79 -0.46
C LYS A 287 4.05 25.40 -0.14
N VAL A 288 4.01 24.52 -1.14
CA VAL A 288 3.74 23.09 -0.93
C VAL A 288 5.00 22.42 -0.40
N GLU A 289 4.86 21.68 0.71
CA GLU A 289 5.89 20.81 1.25
C GLU A 289 5.33 19.40 1.47
N TYR A 290 6.15 18.39 1.29
CA TYR A 290 5.73 17.00 1.47
C TYR A 290 6.20 16.47 2.83
N LEU A 291 5.30 15.77 3.51
CA LEU A 291 5.54 15.17 4.82
C LEU A 291 6.37 13.89 4.71
N ASP A 292 7.20 13.62 5.71
CA ASP A 292 7.95 12.37 5.82
C ASP A 292 6.98 11.18 5.90
N TYR A 293 7.38 10.05 5.31
CA TYR A 293 6.56 8.85 5.27
C TYR A 293 6.97 7.87 6.37
N ASP A 294 6.06 7.65 7.32
CA ASP A 294 6.28 6.69 8.40
C ASP A 294 6.10 5.25 7.91
N TRP A 295 7.22 4.54 7.77
CA TRP A 295 7.24 3.15 7.32
C TRP A 295 6.98 2.12 8.43
N SER A 296 6.77 2.54 9.68
CA SER A 296 6.40 1.62 10.75
C SER A 296 5.03 0.99 10.48
N LEU A 297 4.83 -0.23 10.95
CA LEU A 297 3.61 -1.00 10.72
C LEU A 297 2.39 -0.29 11.36
N ASN A 298 1.24 -0.27 10.68
CA ASN A 298 0.00 0.28 11.22
C ASN A 298 -0.67 -0.67 12.24
N GLU A 299 0.04 -1.02 13.30
CA GLU A 299 -0.39 -2.01 14.28
C GLU A 299 -1.08 -1.40 15.51
N GLN A 300 -2.09 -2.08 16.03
CA GLN A 300 -2.71 -1.73 17.31
C GLN A 300 -1.71 -1.97 18.46
N ASN A 301 -1.70 -1.05 19.44
CA ASN A 301 -0.88 -1.17 20.65
C ASN A 301 -1.37 -2.28 21.60
#